data_AF-A0A0G0RNG4-F1
#
_entry.id   AF-A0A0G0RNG4-F1
#
_cell.length_a   1.000
_cell.length_b   1.000
_cell.length_c   1.000
_cell.angle_alpha   90.00
_cell.angle_beta   90.00
_cell.angle_gamma   90.00
#
_symmetry.space_group_name_H-M   'P 1'
#
loop_
_entity.id
_entity.type
_entity.pdbx_description
1 polymer ?
#
loop_
_entity_poly.entity_id
_entity_poly.type
_entity_poly.pdbx_seq_one_letter_code
_entity_poly.pdbx_strand_id
1 'polypeptide(L)'
;MTKSQKFSILILRLSLGFLMFYAGITKVTDSSWSAAGYIKGAKAFSPLYNFLLNPSVLPVINFLNEWGLTLLGISLIFGVFVRLSSVLGIALMILYYLPILKFPYVGEHSYLVDEHIIYSAVLFLLLIFNAGRIFGFDGWFYRFRR
;
A
#
# COMPACT_ATOMS: atom_id res chain seq x y z
N MET A 1 13.84 16.22 -15.09
CA MET A 1 13.85 14.75 -15.27
C MET A 1 14.02 14.40 -16.73
N THR A 2 14.98 13.54 -17.04
CA THR A 2 15.19 12.98 -18.39
C THR A 2 14.04 12.04 -18.79
N LYS A 3 13.92 11.71 -20.07
CA LYS A 3 12.91 10.76 -20.56
C LYS A 3 13.03 9.40 -19.86
N SER A 4 14.25 8.87 -19.74
CA SER A 4 14.52 7.59 -19.09
C SER A 4 14.09 7.61 -17.61
N GLN A 5 14.41 8.67 -16.86
CA GLN A 5 13.97 8.79 -15.45
C GLN A 5 12.44 8.77 -15.32
N LYS A 6 11.73 9.49 -16.21
CA LYS A 6 10.25 9.50 -16.19
C LYS A 6 9.68 8.13 -16.50
N PHE A 7 10.27 7.41 -17.46
CA PHE A 7 9.85 6.07 -17.83
C PHE A 7 10.10 5.05 -16.71
N SER A 8 11.25 5.12 -16.03
CA SER A 8 11.54 4.28 -14.87
C SER A 8 10.53 4.51 -13.73
N ILE A 9 10.18 5.76 -13.43
CA ILE A 9 9.16 6.05 -12.41
C ILE A 9 7.78 5.54 -12.85
N LEU A 10 7.41 5.67 -14.12
CA LEU A 10 6.15 5.16 -14.64
C LEU A 10 6.06 3.64 -14.48
N ILE A 11 7.10 2.90 -14.89
CA ILE A 11 7.15 1.44 -14.72
C ILE A 11 7.00 1.09 -13.24
N LEU A 12 7.77 1.72 -12.37
CA LEU A 12 7.72 1.44 -10.93
C LEU A 12 6.31 1.71 -10.35
N ARG A 13 5.68 2.81 -10.75
CA ARG A 13 4.32 3.18 -10.35
C ARG A 13 3.30 2.14 -10.81
N LEU A 14 3.36 1.73 -12.07
CA LEU A 14 2.44 0.75 -12.63
C LEU A 14 2.63 -0.63 -12.00
N SER A 15 3.88 -1.09 -11.86
CA SER A 15 4.18 -2.39 -11.24
C SER A 15 3.65 -2.47 -9.81
N LEU A 16 3.94 -1.46 -8.99
CA LEU A 16 3.41 -1.41 -7.62
C LEU A 16 1.88 -1.26 -7.61
N GLY A 17 1.33 -0.46 -8.53
CA GLY A 17 -0.12 -0.28 -8.67
C GLY A 17 -0.85 -1.58 -8.98
N PHE A 18 -0.35 -2.37 -9.93
CA PHE A 18 -0.92 -3.69 -10.25
C PHE A 18 -0.79 -4.66 -9.09
N LEU A 19 0.36 -4.70 -8.41
CA LEU A 19 0.56 -5.53 -7.23
C LEU A 19 -0.48 -5.21 -6.14
N MET A 20 -0.64 -3.93 -5.80
CA MET A 20 -1.60 -3.48 -4.77
C MET A 20 -3.05 -3.72 -5.19
N PHE A 21 -3.37 -3.44 -6.46
CA PHE A 21 -4.71 -3.67 -7.00
C PHE A 21 -5.08 -5.16 -6.92
N TYR A 22 -4.20 -6.05 -7.37
CA TYR A 22 -4.43 -7.49 -7.30
C TYR A 22 -4.57 -7.97 -5.85
N ALA A 23 -3.69 -7.49 -4.96
CA ALA A 23 -3.75 -7.83 -3.54
C ALA A 23 -5.05 -7.35 -2.86
N GLY A 24 -5.64 -6.23 -3.30
CA GLY A 24 -6.90 -5.72 -2.77
C GLY A 24 -8.13 -6.40 -3.39
N ILE A 25 -8.20 -6.48 -4.72
CA ILE A 25 -9.40 -6.95 -5.42
C ILE A 25 -9.70 -8.41 -5.09
N THR A 26 -8.65 -9.24 -4.93
CA THR A 26 -8.80 -10.64 -4.52
C THR A 26 -9.47 -10.77 -3.15
N LYS A 27 -9.20 -9.85 -2.22
CA LYS A 27 -9.86 -9.80 -0.91
C LYS A 27 -11.32 -9.33 -1.04
N VAL A 28 -11.58 -8.31 -1.85
CA VAL A 28 -12.94 -7.79 -2.10
C VAL A 28 -13.84 -8.88 -2.70
N THR A 29 -13.30 -9.71 -3.60
CA THR A 29 -14.07 -10.77 -4.28
C THR A 29 -14.19 -12.06 -3.48
N ASP A 30 -13.41 -12.22 -2.41
CA ASP A 30 -13.42 -13.42 -1.58
C ASP A 30 -14.23 -13.17 -0.30
N SER A 31 -15.49 -13.63 -0.30
CA SER A 31 -16.38 -13.53 0.86
C SER A 31 -15.87 -14.26 2.12
N SER A 32 -14.90 -15.17 1.98
CA SER A 32 -14.29 -15.90 3.10
C SER A 32 -13.07 -15.19 3.69
N TRP A 33 -12.56 -14.16 3.00
CA TRP A 33 -11.38 -13.44 3.44
C TRP A 33 -11.64 -12.65 4.72
N SER A 34 -10.62 -12.56 5.59
CA SER A 34 -10.66 -11.75 6.80
C SER A 34 -9.26 -11.36 7.25
N ALA A 35 -9.09 -10.11 7.67
CA ALA A 35 -7.84 -9.62 8.26
C ALA A 35 -7.48 -10.33 9.57
N ALA A 36 -8.44 -10.99 10.23
CA ALA A 36 -8.21 -11.65 11.50
C ALA A 36 -7.13 -12.73 11.43
N GLY A 37 -7.01 -13.47 10.31
CA GLY A 37 -5.98 -14.48 10.13
C GLY A 37 -4.57 -13.87 10.19
N TYR A 38 -4.40 -12.71 9.58
CA TYR A 38 -3.15 -11.96 9.59
C TYR A 38 -2.86 -11.36 10.98
N ILE A 39 -3.86 -10.70 11.57
CA ILE A 39 -3.71 -9.97 12.83
C ILE A 39 -3.45 -10.92 14.01
N LYS A 40 -4.04 -12.12 14.04
CA LYS A 40 -3.77 -13.12 15.09
C LYS A 40 -2.31 -13.58 15.14
N GLY A 41 -1.58 -13.44 14.03
CA GLY A 41 -0.15 -13.75 13.97
C GLY A 41 0.76 -12.67 14.58
N ALA A 42 0.21 -11.53 15.01
CA ALA A 42 0.98 -10.38 15.48
C ALA A 42 1.80 -10.68 16.74
N LYS A 43 3.13 -10.57 16.62
CA LYS A 43 4.05 -10.75 17.76
C LYS A 43 4.49 -9.43 18.40
N ALA A 44 4.53 -8.35 17.63
CA ALA A 44 4.78 -7.01 18.15
C ALA A 44 3.48 -6.20 18.27
N PHE A 45 3.46 -5.20 19.15
CA PHE A 45 2.31 -4.31 19.37
C PHE A 45 0.98 -5.03 19.63
N SER A 46 1.01 -6.16 20.35
CA SER A 46 -0.16 -6.99 20.62
C SER A 46 -1.38 -6.24 21.17
N PRO A 47 -1.27 -5.23 22.05
CA PRO A 47 -2.44 -4.46 22.50
C PRO A 47 -3.20 -3.78 21.37
N LEU A 48 -2.49 -3.18 20.40
CA LEU A 48 -3.09 -2.55 19.23
C LEU A 48 -3.77 -3.61 18.35
N TYR A 49 -3.09 -4.70 18.03
CA TYR A 49 -3.62 -5.74 17.16
C TYR A 49 -4.79 -6.50 17.77
N ASN A 50 -4.78 -6.70 19.09
CA ASN A 50 -5.92 -7.27 19.82
C ASN A 50 -7.13 -6.35 19.79
N PHE A 51 -6.95 -5.02 19.83
CA PHE A 51 -8.04 -4.07 19.64
C PHE A 51 -8.64 -4.18 18.24
N LEU A 52 -7.82 -4.33 17.20
CA LEU A 52 -8.28 -4.52 15.82
C LEU A 52 -9.06 -5.84 15.63
N LEU A 53 -8.81 -6.85 16.48
CA LEU A 53 -9.56 -8.12 16.49
C LEU A 53 -10.91 -8.04 17.20
N ASN A 54 -11.25 -6.92 17.84
CA ASN A 54 -12.56 -6.78 18.49
C ASN A 54 -13.69 -7.03 17.47
N PRO A 55 -14.72 -7.84 17.78
CA PRO A 55 -15.82 -8.13 16.86
C PRO A 55 -16.53 -6.90 16.29
N SER A 56 -16.53 -5.78 17.03
CA SER A 56 -17.14 -4.52 16.59
C SER A 56 -16.23 -3.70 15.66
N VAL A 57 -14.92 -3.95 15.68
CA VAL A 57 -13.89 -3.20 14.94
C VAL A 57 -13.45 -3.96 13.68
N LEU A 58 -13.33 -5.28 13.78
CA LEU A 58 -12.83 -6.16 12.71
C LEU A 58 -13.54 -5.97 11.36
N PRO A 59 -14.88 -5.81 11.27
CA PRO A 59 -15.54 -5.57 9.98
C PRO A 59 -15.07 -4.29 9.29
N VAL A 60 -14.79 -3.23 10.07
CA VAL A 60 -14.25 -1.97 9.55
C VAL A 60 -12.82 -2.18 9.05
N ILE A 61 -12.01 -2.95 9.77
CA ILE A 61 -10.64 -3.27 9.35
C ILE A 61 -10.61 -4.11 8.08
N ASN A 62 -11.51 -5.08 7.93
CA ASN A 62 -11.64 -5.86 6.70
C ASN A 62 -11.97 -4.94 5.51
N PHE A 63 -13.02 -4.11 5.65
CA PHE A 63 -13.43 -3.16 4.63
C PHE A 63 -12.28 -2.19 4.24
N LEU A 64 -11.60 -1.61 5.23
CA LEU A 64 -10.49 -0.69 4.99
C LEU A 64 -9.29 -1.37 4.32
N ASN A 65 -9.01 -2.63 4.62
CA ASN A 65 -7.91 -3.39 4.03
C ASN A 65 -8.20 -3.75 2.57
N GLU A 66 -9.36 -4.35 2.32
CA GLU A 66 -9.88 -4.73 1.00
C GLU A 66 -9.89 -3.53 0.04
N TRP A 67 -10.59 -2.47 0.43
CA TRP A 67 -10.75 -1.29 -0.41
C TRP A 67 -9.53 -0.39 -0.38
N GLY A 68 -8.81 -0.31 0.74
CA GLY A 68 -7.59 0.48 0.84
C GLY A 68 -6.53 0.03 -0.16
N LEU A 69 -6.28 -1.27 -0.27
CA LEU A 69 -5.35 -1.82 -1.26
C LEU A 69 -5.86 -1.65 -2.69
N THR A 70 -7.14 -1.93 -2.92
CA THR A 70 -7.76 -1.81 -4.25
C THR A 70 -7.67 -0.37 -4.78
N LEU A 71 -8.08 0.60 -3.97
CA LEU A 71 -8.07 2.02 -4.33
C LEU A 71 -6.65 2.58 -4.43
N LEU A 72 -5.72 2.13 -3.59
CA LEU A 72 -4.30 2.43 -3.73
C LEU A 72 -3.76 1.97 -5.09
N GLY A 73 -4.05 0.73 -5.48
CA GLY A 73 -3.64 0.18 -6.77
C GLY A 73 -4.21 0.98 -7.95
N ILE A 74 -5.51 1.26 -7.93
CA ILE A 74 -6.19 2.09 -8.94
C ILE A 74 -5.54 3.47 -9.04
N SER A 75 -5.33 4.13 -7.89
CA SER A 75 -4.69 5.45 -7.82
C SER A 75 -3.30 5.45 -8.48
N LEU A 76 -2.48 4.44 -8.22
CA LEU A 76 -1.15 4.31 -8.79
C LEU A 76 -1.19 3.98 -10.29
N ILE A 77 -2.08 3.09 -10.74
CA ILE A 77 -2.21 2.72 -12.16
C ILE A 77 -2.57 3.95 -13.00
N PHE A 78 -3.65 4.63 -12.63
CA PHE A 78 -4.15 5.79 -13.38
C PHE A 78 -3.35 7.07 -13.09
N GLY A 79 -2.58 7.10 -11.99
CA GLY A 79 -1.84 8.28 -11.60
C GLY A 79 -2.74 9.41 -11.10
N VAL A 80 -3.80 9.06 -10.36
CA VAL A 80 -4.79 9.97 -9.77
C VAL A 80 -4.60 10.00 -8.26
N PHE A 81 -4.46 11.18 -7.65
CA PHE A 81 -4.22 11.34 -6.20
C PHE A 81 -3.02 10.56 -5.66
N VAL A 82 -1.98 10.34 -6.49
CA VAL A 82 -0.81 9.52 -6.13
C VAL A 82 -0.13 10.01 -4.86
N ARG A 83 -0.09 11.33 -4.67
CA ARG A 83 0.53 11.91 -3.47
C ARG A 83 -0.21 11.48 -2.18
N LEU A 84 -1.53 11.52 -2.19
CA LEU A 84 -2.34 11.13 -1.04
C LEU A 84 -2.28 9.61 -0.83
N SER A 85 -2.46 8.84 -1.90
CA SER A 85 -2.43 7.39 -1.82
C SER A 85 -1.05 6.85 -1.42
N SER A 86 0.05 7.50 -1.81
CA SER A 86 1.39 7.15 -1.32
C SER A 86 1.53 7.31 0.18
N VAL A 87 1.02 8.39 0.78
CA VAL A 87 1.09 8.58 2.25
C VAL A 87 0.26 7.53 2.97
N LEU A 88 -0.99 7.31 2.53
CA LEU A 88 -1.87 6.32 3.13
C LEU A 88 -1.34 4.89 2.95
N GLY A 89 -0.77 4.61 1.77
CA GLY A 89 -0.14 3.32 1.46
C GLY A 89 1.08 3.06 2.32
N ILE A 90 1.94 4.06 2.58
CA ILE A 90 3.08 3.91 3.50
C ILE A 90 2.57 3.55 4.90
N ALA A 91 1.55 4.26 5.40
CA ALA A 91 0.96 3.96 6.69
C ALA A 91 0.40 2.52 6.74
N LEU A 92 -0.28 2.07 5.68
CA LEU A 92 -0.80 0.72 5.57
C LEU A 92 0.32 -0.34 5.54
N MET A 93 1.40 -0.10 4.79
CA MET A 93 2.54 -1.03 4.73
C MET A 93 3.23 -1.15 6.11
N ILE A 94 3.34 -0.06 6.86
CA ILE A 94 3.86 -0.10 8.23
C ILE A 94 2.95 -0.94 9.14
N LEU A 95 1.63 -0.81 9.01
CA LEU A 95 0.68 -1.63 9.77
C LEU A 95 0.75 -3.12 9.40
N TYR A 96 1.20 -3.49 8.20
CA TYR A 96 1.49 -4.88 7.85
C TYR A 96 2.87 -5.34 8.31
N TYR A 97 3.86 -4.46 8.32
CA TYR A 97 5.20 -4.80 8.77
C TYR A 97 5.25 -5.17 10.26
N LEU A 98 4.58 -4.39 11.10
CA LEU A 98 4.69 -4.49 12.55
C LEU A 98 4.25 -5.86 13.14
N PRO A 99 3.13 -6.48 12.73
CA PRO A 99 2.71 -7.81 13.22
C PRO A 99 3.75 -8.90 13.05
N ILE A 100 4.44 -8.91 11.91
CA ILE A 100 5.35 -9.98 11.50
C ILE A 100 6.79 -9.74 11.98
N LEU A 101 7.08 -8.57 12.55
CA LEU A 101 8.39 -8.23 13.10
C LEU A 101 8.67 -9.05 14.38
N LYS A 102 9.71 -9.87 14.30
CA LYS A 102 10.28 -10.66 15.40
C LYS A 102 11.76 -10.31 15.51
N PHE A 103 12.04 -9.17 16.13
CA PHE A 103 13.36 -8.57 16.09
C PHE A 103 14.47 -9.61 16.37
N PRO A 104 15.48 -9.74 15.50
CA PRO A 104 15.76 -8.88 14.33
C PRO A 104 15.22 -9.41 12.99
N TYR A 105 14.42 -10.47 12.97
CA TYR A 105 13.86 -11.10 11.77
C TYR A 105 12.44 -10.64 11.47
N VAL A 106 12.04 -10.70 10.21
CA VAL A 106 10.71 -10.33 9.71
C VAL A 106 10.25 -11.41 8.73
N GLY A 107 9.06 -11.95 8.94
CA GLY A 107 8.56 -13.06 8.12
C GLY A 107 9.46 -14.30 8.20
N GLU A 108 9.58 -15.05 7.10
CA GLU A 108 10.37 -16.29 7.04
C GLU A 108 11.74 -16.13 6.38
N HIS A 109 11.91 -15.12 5.52
CA HIS A 109 13.09 -14.97 4.66
C HIS A 109 13.77 -13.61 4.76
N SER A 110 13.39 -12.79 5.74
CA SER A 110 13.90 -11.42 5.87
C SER A 110 14.46 -11.15 7.27
N TYR A 111 15.49 -10.31 7.33
CA TYR A 111 16.03 -9.78 8.58
C TYR A 111 15.16 -8.57 8.99
N LEU A 112 15.63 -7.34 8.78
CA LEU A 112 14.84 -6.13 9.10
C LEU A 112 14.03 -5.60 7.92
N VAL A 113 14.45 -5.87 6.69
CA VAL A 113 13.83 -5.31 5.48
C VAL A 113 13.08 -6.42 4.76
N ASP A 114 11.76 -6.32 4.77
CA ASP A 114 10.86 -7.18 4.01
C ASP A 114 10.17 -6.41 2.88
N GLU A 115 9.23 -7.06 2.20
CA GLU A 115 8.45 -6.47 1.12
C GLU A 115 7.68 -5.20 1.55
N HIS A 116 7.14 -5.13 2.76
CA HIS A 116 6.40 -3.96 3.23
C HIS A 116 7.29 -2.72 3.38
N ILE A 117 8.53 -2.91 3.86
CA ILE A 117 9.53 -1.83 3.91
C ILE A 117 9.93 -1.39 2.50
N ILE A 118 10.12 -2.33 1.57
CA ILE A 118 10.44 -2.02 0.17
C ILE A 118 9.28 -1.24 -0.48
N TYR A 119 8.04 -1.67 -0.29
CA TYR A 119 6.86 -0.99 -0.82
C TYR A 119 6.72 0.41 -0.22
N SER A 120 6.97 0.58 1.08
CA SER A 120 6.98 1.89 1.73
C SER A 120 8.02 2.82 1.12
N ALA A 121 9.24 2.33 0.88
CA ALA A 121 10.31 3.11 0.25
C ALA A 121 9.94 3.51 -1.19
N VAL A 122 9.33 2.60 -1.96
CA VAL A 122 8.85 2.91 -3.32
C VAL A 122 7.74 3.95 -3.29
N LEU A 123 6.73 3.81 -2.43
CA LEU A 123 5.66 4.81 -2.29
C LEU A 123 6.23 6.18 -1.87
N PHE A 124 7.22 6.20 -0.98
CA PHE A 124 7.90 7.43 -0.58
C PHE A 124 8.67 8.07 -1.74
N LEU A 125 9.31 7.26 -2.58
CA LEU A 125 9.93 7.73 -3.82
C LEU A 125 8.87 8.35 -4.76
N LEU A 126 7.76 7.65 -5.00
CA LEU A 126 6.66 8.14 -5.83
C LEU A 126 6.05 9.45 -5.29
N LEU A 127 6.00 9.59 -3.96
CA LEU A 127 5.58 10.79 -3.25
C LEU A 127 6.52 11.97 -3.55
N ILE A 128 7.83 11.80 -3.35
CA ILE A 128 8.84 12.86 -3.55
C ILE A 128 8.85 13.33 -5.01
N PHE A 129 8.85 12.39 -5.96
CA PHE A 129 8.91 12.71 -7.38
C PHE A 129 7.56 13.17 -7.96
N ASN A 130 6.51 13.28 -7.14
CA ASN A 130 5.14 13.60 -7.56
C ASN A 130 4.72 12.76 -8.77
N ALA A 131 4.87 11.43 -8.67
CA ALA A 131 4.74 10.50 -9.78
C ALA A 131 3.37 10.52 -10.48
N GLY A 132 2.32 11.03 -9.83
CA GLY A 132 1.01 11.28 -10.48
C GLY A 132 1.09 12.29 -11.64
N ARG A 133 2.01 13.26 -11.60
CA ARG A 133 2.20 14.24 -12.68
C ARG A 133 2.98 13.67 -13.88
N ILE A 134 3.63 12.53 -13.71
CA ILE A 134 4.47 11.90 -14.72
C ILE A 134 3.62 10.85 -15.44
N PHE A 135 3.10 11.19 -16.63
CA PHE A 135 2.19 10.30 -17.38
C PHE A 135 1.01 9.79 -16.54
N GLY A 136 0.49 10.62 -15.64
CA GLY A 136 -0.71 10.34 -14.85
C GLY A 136 -1.70 11.48 -14.98
N PHE A 137 -2.96 11.20 -14.64
CA PHE A 137 -4.04 12.17 -14.78
C PHE A 137 -3.87 13.41 -13.90
N ASP A 138 -3.14 13.35 -12.78
CA ASP A 138 -2.82 14.54 -11.96
C ASP A 138 -2.10 15.63 -12.79
N GLY A 139 -1.27 15.24 -13.77
CA GLY A 139 -0.60 16.17 -14.68
C GLY A 139 -1.52 16.75 -15.76
N TRP A 140 -2.54 16.00 -16.17
CA TRP A 140 -3.49 16.41 -17.21
C TRP A 140 -4.43 17.52 -16.70
N PHE A 141 -4.98 17.35 -15.49
CA PHE A 141 -5.82 18.39 -14.85
C PHE A 141 -5.05 19.70 -14.60
N TYR A 142 -3.76 19.63 -14.27
CA TYR A 142 -2.95 20.83 -14.06
C TYR A 142 -2.66 21.58 -15.37
N ARG A 143 -2.66 20.89 -16.52
CA ARG A 143 -2.45 21.49 -17.84
C ARG A 143 -3.72 22.10 -18.42
N PHE A 144 -4.89 21.62 -18.03
CA PHE A 144 -6.19 22.16 -18.47
C PHE A 144 -6.65 23.41 -17.70
N ARG A 145 -6.00 23.72 -16.57
CA ARG A 145 -6.30 24.90 -15.73
C ARG A 145 -5.37 26.11 -15.98
N ARG A 146 -4.55 26.04 -17.02
CA ARG A 146 -3.74 27.15 -17.56
C ARG A 146 -4.18 27.43 -18.99
#